data_AF-W7ST95-F1
#
_entry.id   AF-W7ST95-F1
#
_cell.length_a   1.000
_cell.length_b   1.000
_cell.length_c   1.000
_cell.angle_alpha   90.00
_cell.angle_beta   90.00
_cell.angle_gamma   90.00
#
_symmetry.space_group_name_H-M   'P 1'
#
loop_
_entity.id
_entity.type
_entity.pdbx_description
1 polymer ?
#
loop_
_entity_poly.entity_id
_entity_poly.type
_entity_poly.pdbx_seq_one_letter_code
_entity_poly.pdbx_strand_id
1 'polypeptide(L)' 'MSGTLTTVDLRDLDNELVNCRRCPRLVAWREGAAAQSRARDEEYWSRPVPGFGPADASIAVIGLAPALHGSN' A
#
# COMPACT_ATOMS: atom_id res chain seq x y z
N MET A 1 -13.83 -1.50 -30.96
CA MET A 1 -12.66 -0.99 -30.20
C MET A 1 -12.25 -2.09 -29.23
N SER A 2 -11.39 -3.01 -29.69
CA SER A 2 -10.97 -4.18 -28.91
C SER A 2 -9.82 -3.75 -27.99
N GLY A 3 -10.13 -3.43 -26.74
CA GLY A 3 -9.11 -3.22 -25.72
C GLY A 3 -8.56 -4.57 -25.30
N THR A 4 -7.33 -4.89 -25.72
CA THR A 4 -6.60 -6.03 -25.19
C THR A 4 -6.34 -5.75 -23.72
N LEU A 5 -7.02 -6.47 -22.81
CA LEU A 5 -6.67 -6.44 -21.40
C LEU A 5 -5.32 -7.15 -21.27
N THR A 6 -4.25 -6.37 -21.16
CA THR A 6 -2.96 -6.87 -20.70
C THR A 6 -3.14 -7.36 -19.27
N THR A 7 -2.91 -8.65 -19.04
CA THR A 7 -2.86 -9.21 -17.68
C THR A 7 -1.67 -8.58 -16.96
N VAL A 8 -1.95 -7.68 -16.01
CA VAL A 8 -0.94 -7.12 -15.11
C VAL A 8 -0.71 -8.15 -14.00
N ASP A 9 0.53 -8.59 -13.83
CA ASP A 9 0.92 -9.41 -12.67
C ASP A 9 0.84 -8.54 -11.42
N LEU A 10 0.13 -9.03 -10.38
CA LEU A 10 -0.04 -8.29 -9.14
C LEU A 10 1.30 -8.01 -8.44
N ARG A 11 2.30 -8.88 -8.59
CA ARG A 11 3.63 -8.68 -8.01
C ARG A 11 4.37 -7.52 -8.68
N ASP A 12 4.25 -7.38 -9.99
CA ASP A 12 4.85 -6.26 -10.72
C ASP A 12 4.18 -4.94 -10.31
N LEU A 13 2.85 -4.96 -10.19
CA LEU A 13 2.10 -3.82 -9.68
C LEU A 13 2.49 -3.48 -8.23
N ASP A 14 2.64 -4.48 -7.36
CA ASP A 14 3.05 -4.27 -5.97
C ASP A 14 4.46 -3.65 -5.90
N ASN A 15 5.39 -4.10 -6.74
CA ASN A 15 6.74 -3.54 -6.85
C ASN A 15 6.74 -2.06 -7.28
N GLU A 16 5.89 -1.68 -8.22
CA GLU A 16 5.72 -0.28 -8.60
C GLU A 16 5.03 0.52 -7.49
N LEU A 17 4.00 -0.07 -6.88
CA LEU A 17 3.17 0.56 -5.84
C LEU A 17 4.01 0.94 -4.63
N VAL A 18 4.85 0.04 -4.09
CA VAL A 18 5.65 0.31 -2.87
C VAL A 18 6.68 1.43 -3.05
N ASN A 19 6.94 1.83 -4.29
CA ASN A 19 7.84 2.94 -4.65
C ASN A 19 7.09 4.24 -4.99
N CYS A 20 5.75 4.23 -4.96
CA CYS A 20 4.94 5.38 -5.30
C CYS A 20 5.10 6.53 -4.29
N ARG A 21 5.41 7.71 -4.83
CA ARG A 21 5.55 8.99 -4.08
C ARG A 21 4.70 10.12 -4.68
N ARG A 22 3.69 9.79 -5.48
CA ARG A 22 2.87 10.78 -6.22
C ARG A 22 2.05 11.75 -5.36
N CYS A 23 1.84 11.43 -4.08
CA CYS A 23 1.00 12.22 -3.18
C CYS A 23 1.85 12.81 -2.05
N PRO A 24 2.43 14.02 -2.22
CA PRO A 24 3.39 14.59 -1.26
C PRO A 24 2.86 14.66 0.18
N ARG A 25 1.59 15.03 0.35
CA ARG A 25 0.91 15.08 1.66
C ARG A 25 0.89 13.71 2.36
N LEU A 26 0.62 12.63 1.61
CA LEU A 26 0.53 11.28 2.19
C LEU A 26 1.91 10.69 2.48
N VAL A 27 2.90 11.00 1.64
CA VAL A 27 4.31 10.64 1.86
C VAL A 27 4.81 11.25 3.17
N ALA A 28 4.63 12.56 3.36
CA ALA A 28 5.04 13.22 4.60
C ALA A 28 4.32 12.65 5.83
N TRP A 29 3.03 12.32 5.69
CA TRP A 29 2.23 11.79 6.79
C TRP A 29 2.68 10.37 7.23
N ARG A 30 2.91 9.45 6.29
CA ARG A 30 3.34 8.07 6.62
C ARG A 30 4.78 7.99 7.12
N GLU A 31 5.69 8.78 6.55
CA GLU A 31 7.10 8.82 6.99
C GLU A 31 7.25 9.42 8.40
N GLY A 32 6.29 10.26 8.82
CA GLY A 32 6.19 10.79 10.18
C GLY A 32 5.49 9.87 11.18
N ALA A 33 5.05 8.66 10.79
CA ALA A 33 4.24 7.77 11.64
C ALA A 33 5.01 7.24 12.85
N ALA A 34 6.27 6.81 12.65
CA ALA A 34 7.10 6.25 13.72
C ALA A 34 7.32 7.25 14.86
N ALA A 35 7.47 8.55 14.53
CA ALA A 35 7.64 9.62 15.52
C ALA A 35 6.39 9.82 16.41
N GLN A 36 5.22 9.35 15.97
CA GLN A 36 3.94 9.44 16.68
C GLN A 36 3.62 8.16 17.48
N SER A 37 4.42 7.09 17.33
CA SER A 37 4.22 5.82 18.01
C SER A 37 4.59 5.89 19.49
N ARG A 38 3.80 5.22 20.34
CA ARG A 38 4.15 4.96 21.74
C ARG A 38 5.19 3.84 21.88
N ALA A 39 5.27 2.96 20.88
CA ALA A 39 6.28 1.91 20.75
C ALA A 39 7.38 2.44 19.83
N ARG A 40 8.41 3.04 20.45
CA ARG A 40 9.48 3.75 19.72
C ARG A 40 10.52 2.80 19.10
N ASP A 41 10.49 1.53 19.47
CA ASP A 41 11.45 0.52 19.05
C ASP A 41 10.88 -0.47 18.02
N GLU A 42 9.68 -0.21 17.50
CA GLU A 42 9.07 -1.00 16.42
C GLU A 42 9.47 -0.47 15.05
N GLU A 43 9.73 -1.39 14.12
CA GLU A 43 9.97 -1.04 12.72
C GLU A 43 8.65 -0.71 12.02
N TYR A 44 8.53 0.52 11.51
CA TYR A 44 7.35 1.00 10.79
C TYR A 44 7.54 0.86 9.28
N TRP A 45 6.58 0.25 8.59
CA TRP A 45 6.64 0.07 7.14
C TRP A 45 6.71 1.41 6.36
N SER A 46 5.91 2.41 6.74
CA SER A 46 5.88 3.79 6.24
C SER A 46 5.87 3.93 4.70
N ARG A 47 5.22 3.00 4.01
CA ARG A 47 5.20 2.86 2.54
C ARG A 47 3.80 2.46 2.06
N PRO A 48 3.48 2.61 0.76
CA PRO A 48 2.22 2.10 0.21
C PRO A 48 2.02 0.63 0.59
N VAL A 49 0.77 0.27 0.89
CA VAL A 49 0.41 -1.08 1.35
C VAL A 49 -0.16 -1.85 0.16
N PRO A 50 0.51 -2.95 -0.28
CA PRO A 50 -0.03 -3.87 -1.26
C PRO A 50 -1.36 -4.49 -0.85
N GLY A 51 -2.11 -5.01 -1.84
CA GLY A 51 -3.24 -5.88 -1.55
C GLY A 51 -2.78 -7.16 -0.83
N PHE A 52 -3.67 -7.76 -0.05
CA PHE A 52 -3.40 -9.04 0.60
C PHE A 52 -4.44 -10.07 0.20
N GLY A 53 -3.97 -11.28 -0.13
CA GLY A 53 -4.80 -12.42 -0.49
C GLY A 53 -4.33 -13.12 -1.75
N PRO A 54 -4.99 -14.21 -2.13
CA PRO A 54 -4.68 -14.94 -3.35
C PRO A 54 -5.06 -14.11 -4.59
N ALA A 55 -4.23 -14.17 -5.64
CA ALA A 55 -4.45 -13.45 -6.89
C ALA A 55 -5.72 -13.92 -7.64
N ASP A 56 -6.17 -15.14 -7.37
CA ASP A 56 -7.37 -15.77 -7.91
C ASP A 56 -8.57 -15.73 -6.94
N ALA A 57 -8.54 -14.84 -5.95
CA ALA A 57 -9.68 -14.63 -5.06
C ALA A 57 -10.96 -14.29 -5.86
N SER A 58 -12.06 -14.98 -5.57
CA SER A 58 -13.36 -14.72 -6.20
C SER A 58 -14.10 -13.50 -5.62
N ILE A 59 -13.61 -12.96 -4.48
CA ILE A 59 -14.20 -11.83 -3.77
C ILE A 59 -13.08 -10.87 -3.38
N ALA A 60 -13.31 -9.57 -3.59
CA ALA A 60 -12.44 -8.49 -3.12
C ALA A 60 -13.16 -7.64 -2.05
N VAL A 61 -12.43 -7.31 -0.97
CA VAL A 61 -12.89 -6.37 0.06
C VAL A 61 -12.04 -5.10 -0.05
N ILE A 62 -12.70 -3.96 -0.31
CA ILE A 62 -12.02 -2.68 -0.54
C ILE A 62 -12.29 -1.75 0.65
N GLY A 63 -11.23 -1.45 1.40
CA GLY A 63 -11.25 -0.46 2.47
C GLY A 63 -11.07 0.98 1.99
N LEU A 64 -11.14 1.94 2.91
CA LEU A 64 -10.96 3.36 2.60
C LEU A 64 -9.47 3.74 2.45
N ALA A 65 -8.68 3.48 3.49
CA ALA A 65 -7.27 3.85 3.55
C ALA A 65 -6.52 3.07 4.66
N PRO A 66 -5.19 2.97 4.57
CA PRO A 66 -4.37 2.40 5.63
C PRO A 66 -4.35 3.28 6.89
N ALA A 67 -4.22 2.67 8.07
CA ALA A 67 -4.24 3.35 9.36
C ALA A 67 -2.83 3.76 9.82
N LEU A 68 -2.71 4.85 10.60
CA LEU A 68 -1.40 5.37 11.03
C LEU A 68 -0.54 4.33 11.77
N HIS A 69 -1.19 3.53 12.62
CA HIS A 69 -0.60 2.44 13.40
C HIS A 69 -1.31 1.14 13.00
N GLY A 70 -0.67 0.34 12.15
CA GLY A 70 -1.26 -0.84 11.53
C GLY A 70 -0.59 -1.09 10.19
N SER A 71 -1.35 -1.00 9.11
CA SER A 71 -0.80 -1.04 7.75
C SER A 71 -0.41 0.37 7.32
N ASN A 72 0.86 0.76 7.39
CA ASN A 72 1.27 2.11 6.99
C ASN A 72 2.67 2.14 6.46
#